data_AF-A0A1A8GR41-F1
#
_entry.id   AF-A0A1A8GR41-F1
#
_cell.length_a   1.000
_cell.length_b   1.000
_cell.length_c   1.000
_cell.angle_alpha   90.00
_cell.angle_beta   90.00
_cell.angle_gamma   90.00
#
_symmetry.space_group_name_H-M   'P 1'
#
loop_
_entity.id
_entity.type
_entity.pdbx_description
1 polymer ?
#
loop_
_entity_poly.entity_id
_entity_poly.type
_entity_poly.pdbx_seq_one_letter_code
_entity_poly.pdbx_strand_id
1 'polypeptide(L)'
;KVSDSIIAKLLPYVQTGLRSSLSDYKAATYMIVGQLAVKVVMEASLVNSLAVHISKSLVKEPVLAQEGVGCLIVLLQNQKDGAAGPRAAGHLCSMSALVSTLQVMAETHDVSPLL
;
A
#
# COMPACT_ATOMS: atom_id res chain seq x y z
N LYS A 1 -5.86 7.40 -20.28
CA LYS A 1 -5.87 8.33 -19.12
C LYS A 1 -6.80 7.72 -18.08
N VAL A 2 -6.33 7.45 -16.86
CA VAL A 2 -7.21 6.91 -15.81
C VAL A 2 -8.10 8.07 -15.32
N SER A 3 -9.41 7.88 -15.31
CA SER A 3 -10.40 8.89 -14.90
C SER A 3 -10.96 8.56 -13.51
N ASP A 4 -11.50 9.56 -12.82
CA ASP A 4 -12.14 9.39 -11.51
C ASP A 4 -13.27 8.35 -11.54
N SER A 5 -13.98 8.24 -12.67
CA SER A 5 -15.00 7.22 -12.89
C SER A 5 -14.48 5.79 -12.89
N ILE A 6 -13.23 5.57 -13.33
CA ILE A 6 -12.57 4.26 -13.28
C ILE A 6 -12.17 3.94 -11.84
N ILE A 7 -11.64 4.92 -11.11
CA ILE A 7 -11.25 4.77 -9.69
C ILE A 7 -12.49 4.45 -8.85
N ALA A 8 -13.59 5.17 -9.04
CA ALA A 8 -14.83 4.93 -8.31
C ALA A 8 -15.38 3.52 -8.52
N LYS A 9 -15.23 2.96 -9.73
CA LYS A 9 -15.64 1.58 -10.03
C LYS A 9 -14.69 0.53 -9.45
N LEU A 10 -13.39 0.83 -9.39
CA LEU A 10 -12.38 -0.10 -8.88
C LEU A 10 -12.29 -0.12 -7.36
N LEU A 11 -12.57 1.01 -6.70
CA LEU A 11 -12.35 1.18 -5.26
C LEU A 11 -13.05 0.13 -4.39
N PRO A 12 -14.31 -0.27 -4.63
CA PRO A 12 -14.96 -1.33 -3.86
C PRO A 12 -14.22 -2.68 -3.93
N TYR A 13 -13.69 -3.02 -5.12
CA TYR A 13 -12.93 -4.26 -5.31
C TYR A 13 -11.56 -4.19 -4.65
N VAL A 14 -10.87 -3.05 -4.73
CA VAL A 14 -9.61 -2.81 -4.02
C VAL A 14 -9.82 -2.95 -2.51
N GLN A 15 -10.85 -2.32 -1.94
CA GLN A 15 -11.15 -2.45 -0.51
C GLN A 15 -11.50 -3.89 -0.10
N THR A 16 -12.15 -4.64 -0.98
CA THR A 16 -12.50 -6.04 -0.76
C THR A 16 -11.24 -6.91 -0.77
N GLY A 17 -10.36 -6.72 -1.76
CA GLY A 17 -9.11 -7.46 -1.87
C GLY A 17 -8.14 -7.21 -0.71
N LEU A 18 -8.01 -5.96 -0.24
CA LEU A 18 -7.18 -5.64 0.94
C LEU A 18 -7.67 -6.29 2.23
N ARG A 19 -8.96 -6.63 2.32
CA ARG A 19 -9.57 -7.31 3.48
C ARG A 19 -9.72 -8.82 3.28
N SER A 20 -9.40 -9.32 2.10
CA SER A 20 -9.56 -10.73 1.76
C SER A 20 -8.58 -11.60 2.56
N SER A 21 -9.00 -12.83 2.86
CA SER A 21 -8.15 -13.89 3.39
C SER A 21 -7.46 -14.70 2.29
N LEU A 22 -7.75 -14.40 1.02
CA LEU A 22 -7.10 -15.03 -0.13
C LEU A 22 -5.83 -14.23 -0.48
N SER A 23 -4.67 -14.86 -0.30
CA SER A 23 -3.35 -14.29 -0.59
C SER A 23 -3.27 -13.74 -2.02
N ASP A 24 -3.71 -14.51 -3.01
CA ASP A 24 -3.62 -14.13 -4.42
C ASP A 24 -4.47 -12.90 -4.75
N TYR A 25 -5.66 -12.81 -4.15
CA TYR A 25 -6.51 -11.64 -4.32
C TYR A 25 -5.88 -10.40 -3.67
N LYS A 26 -5.25 -10.57 -2.51
CA LYS A 26 -4.54 -9.49 -1.81
C LYS A 26 -3.31 -9.01 -2.61
N ALA A 27 -2.49 -9.93 -3.09
CA ALA A 27 -1.33 -9.64 -3.94
C ALA A 27 -1.73 -8.91 -5.23
N ALA A 28 -2.77 -9.40 -5.92
CA ALA A 28 -3.32 -8.73 -7.10
C ALA A 28 -3.80 -7.31 -6.77
N THR A 29 -4.39 -7.13 -5.59
CA THR A 29 -4.86 -5.83 -5.13
C THR A 29 -3.71 -4.86 -4.86
N TYR A 30 -2.61 -5.31 -4.23
CA TYR A 30 -1.41 -4.51 -4.08
C TYR A 30 -0.85 -4.06 -5.43
N MET A 31 -0.80 -4.96 -6.41
CA MET A 31 -0.36 -4.61 -7.76
C MET A 31 -1.26 -3.55 -8.40
N ILE A 32 -2.59 -3.69 -8.30
CA ILE A 32 -3.54 -2.70 -8.81
C ILE A 32 -3.32 -1.34 -8.13
N VAL A 33 -3.18 -1.29 -6.81
CA VAL A 33 -2.96 -0.04 -6.07
C VAL A 33 -1.64 0.61 -6.48
N GLY A 34 -0.54 -0.14 -6.56
CA GLY A 34 0.74 0.39 -7.02
C GLY A 34 0.65 0.95 -8.45
N GLN A 35 -0.03 0.23 -9.35
CA GLN A 35 -0.23 0.69 -10.73
C GLN A 35 -1.13 1.93 -10.84
N LEU A 36 -2.08 2.10 -9.93
CA LEU A 36 -2.90 3.31 -9.84
C LEU A 36 -2.07 4.47 -9.31
N ALA A 37 -1.26 4.25 -8.27
CA ALA A 37 -0.43 5.27 -7.66
C ALA A 37 0.55 5.90 -8.67
N VAL A 38 1.15 5.11 -9.54
CA VAL A 38 2.07 5.60 -10.59
C VAL A 38 1.36 6.39 -11.69
N LYS A 39 0.08 6.11 -11.97
CA LYS A 39 -0.65 6.72 -13.11
C LYS A 39 -1.53 7.89 -12.72
N VAL A 40 -1.84 8.04 -11.43
CA VAL A 40 -2.81 9.02 -10.94
C VAL A 40 -2.33 9.60 -9.62
N VAL A 41 -2.32 10.93 -9.53
CA VAL A 41 -2.26 11.62 -8.25
C VAL A 41 -3.66 11.63 -7.65
N MET A 42 -3.84 10.85 -6.58
CA MET A 42 -5.11 10.67 -5.89
C MET A 42 -5.36 11.77 -4.86
N GLU A 43 -6.60 11.85 -4.38
CA GLU A 43 -6.91 12.66 -3.21
C GLU A 43 -6.20 12.11 -1.96
N ALA A 44 -5.71 13.02 -1.10
CA ALA A 44 -4.99 12.65 0.12
C ALA A 44 -5.83 11.76 1.05
N SER A 45 -7.14 11.96 1.10
CA SER A 45 -8.09 11.13 1.85
C SER A 45 -8.07 9.66 1.39
N LEU A 46 -7.99 9.44 0.07
CA LEU A 46 -7.93 8.12 -0.54
C LEU A 46 -6.56 7.47 -0.29
N VAL A 47 -5.47 8.22 -0.49
CA VAL A 47 -4.11 7.73 -0.21
C VAL A 47 -3.99 7.30 1.25
N ASN A 48 -4.45 8.12 2.19
CA ASN A 48 -4.47 7.78 3.62
C ASN A 48 -5.28 6.51 3.91
N SER A 49 -6.46 6.38 3.29
CA SER A 49 -7.31 5.20 3.48
C SER A 49 -6.61 3.92 2.98
N LEU A 50 -6.03 3.97 1.78
CA LEU A 50 -5.28 2.86 1.19
C LEU A 50 -4.07 2.50 2.05
N ALA A 51 -3.28 3.49 2.48
CA ALA A 51 -2.12 3.28 3.34
C ALA A 51 -2.51 2.58 4.65
N VAL A 52 -3.58 3.05 5.32
CA VAL A 52 -4.08 2.41 6.55
C VAL A 52 -4.53 0.97 6.30
N HIS A 53 -5.22 0.71 5.18
CA HIS A 53 -5.69 -0.64 4.87
C HIS A 53 -4.55 -1.59 4.52
N ILE A 54 -3.55 -1.14 3.76
CA ILE A 54 -2.37 -1.94 3.43
C ILE A 54 -1.55 -2.22 4.70
N SER A 55 -1.24 -1.21 5.52
CA SER A 55 -0.52 -1.41 6.78
C SER A 55 -1.24 -2.38 7.73
N LYS A 56 -2.58 -2.31 7.82
CA LYS A 56 -3.37 -3.28 8.60
C LYS A 56 -3.28 -4.70 8.04
N SER A 57 -3.27 -4.85 6.72
CA SER A 57 -3.20 -6.17 6.09
C SER A 57 -1.85 -6.85 6.30
N LEU A 58 -0.75 -6.07 6.32
CA LEU A 58 0.61 -6.53 6.61
C LEU A 58 0.77 -7.12 8.02
N VAL A 59 0.10 -6.53 9.01
CA VAL A 59 0.12 -7.05 10.40
C VAL A 59 -0.62 -8.39 10.51
N LYS A 60 -1.69 -8.56 9.72
CA LYS A 60 -2.52 -9.77 9.78
C LYS A 60 -1.95 -10.95 9.01
N GLU A 61 -1.24 -10.68 7.92
CA GLU A 61 -0.77 -11.72 7.01
C GLU A 61 0.65 -11.40 6.52
N PRO A 62 1.67 -11.87 7.26
CA PRO A 62 3.07 -11.54 6.98
C PRO A 62 3.63 -12.25 5.74
N VAL A 63 2.89 -13.18 5.13
CA VAL A 63 3.32 -13.94 3.93
C VAL A 63 3.55 -13.02 2.73
N LEU A 64 2.84 -11.89 2.65
CA LEU A 64 2.97 -10.90 1.58
C LEU A 64 3.66 -9.61 2.06
N ALA A 65 4.59 -9.76 2.99
CA ALA A 65 5.29 -8.64 3.61
C ALA A 65 5.99 -7.75 2.59
N GLN A 66 6.78 -8.33 1.68
CA GLN A 66 7.54 -7.57 0.69
C GLN A 66 6.61 -6.89 -0.32
N GLU A 67 5.56 -7.56 -0.77
CA GLU A 67 4.60 -7.05 -1.73
C GLU A 67 3.77 -5.91 -1.14
N GLY A 68 3.31 -6.05 0.11
CA GLY A 68 2.54 -5.01 0.77
C GLY A 68 3.40 -3.80 1.15
N VAL A 69 4.64 -4.01 1.62
CA VAL A 69 5.59 -2.90 1.87
C VAL A 69 5.98 -2.22 0.56
N GLY A 70 6.24 -2.98 -0.51
CA GLY A 70 6.51 -2.42 -1.84
C GLY A 70 5.33 -1.62 -2.38
N CYS A 71 4.11 -2.09 -2.17
CA CYS A 71 2.90 -1.34 -2.50
C CYS A 71 2.82 -0.02 -1.73
N LEU A 72 3.17 0.00 -0.44
CA LEU A 72 3.21 1.23 0.35
C LEU A 72 4.28 2.20 -0.16
N ILE A 73 5.49 1.72 -0.45
CA ILE A 73 6.59 2.53 -1.01
C ILE A 73 6.12 3.20 -2.30
N VAL A 74 5.62 2.42 -3.26
CA VAL A 74 5.13 2.95 -4.55
C VAL A 74 3.97 3.92 -4.33
N LEU A 75 3.06 3.62 -3.40
CA LEU A 75 1.96 4.52 -3.06
C LEU A 75 2.49 5.84 -2.49
N LEU A 76 3.48 5.86 -1.62
CA LEU A 76 3.97 7.10 -1.03
C LEU A 76 4.83 7.91 -2.01
N GLN A 77 5.69 7.25 -2.79
CA GLN A 77 6.57 7.89 -3.79
C GLN A 77 5.83 8.68 -4.85
N ASN A 78 4.64 8.21 -5.24
CA ASN A 78 3.92 8.75 -6.39
C ASN A 78 2.75 9.66 -5.98
N GLN A 79 2.62 9.96 -4.68
CA GLN A 79 1.53 10.77 -4.14
C GLN A 79 2.06 12.02 -3.45
N LYS A 80 1.17 12.95 -3.10
CA LYS A 80 1.58 14.20 -2.45
C LYS A 80 2.15 13.91 -1.05
N ASP A 81 3.21 14.62 -0.70
CA ASP A 81 3.82 14.54 0.63
C ASP A 81 2.78 14.79 1.74
N GLY A 82 2.89 14.03 2.82
CA GLY A 82 1.95 14.11 3.95
C GLY A 82 0.55 13.55 3.68
N ALA A 83 0.33 12.88 2.54
CA ALA A 83 -0.97 12.25 2.24
C ALA A 83 -1.27 11.03 3.11
N ALA A 84 -0.25 10.36 3.69
CA ALA A 84 -0.45 9.27 4.64
C ALA A 84 -0.41 9.78 6.08
N GLY A 85 -1.44 9.44 6.85
CA GLY A 85 -1.56 9.84 8.25
C GLY A 85 -0.84 8.89 9.23
N PRO A 86 -0.68 9.31 10.50
CA PRO A 86 0.09 8.59 11.51
C PRO A 86 -0.47 7.20 11.85
N ARG A 87 -1.74 6.93 11.52
CA ARG A 87 -2.36 5.61 11.71
C ARG A 87 -1.73 4.54 10.83
N ALA A 88 -1.34 4.88 9.60
CA ALA A 88 -0.69 3.93 8.70
C ALA A 88 0.69 3.54 9.24
N ALA A 89 1.45 4.53 9.72
CA ALA A 89 2.73 4.31 10.39
C ALA A 89 2.58 3.47 11.67
N GLY A 90 1.60 3.78 12.53
CA GLY A 90 1.36 3.00 13.75
C GLY A 90 1.07 1.52 13.49
N HIS A 91 0.30 1.20 12.44
CA HIS A 91 0.09 -0.20 12.04
C HIS A 91 1.34 -0.82 11.45
N LEU A 92 2.08 -0.10 10.61
CA LEU A 92 3.29 -0.62 10.00
C LEU A 92 4.35 -0.95 11.07
N CYS A 93 4.55 -0.05 12.05
CA CYS A 93 5.47 -0.27 13.17
C CYS A 93 5.07 -1.44 14.07
N SER A 94 3.80 -1.90 14.03
CA SER A 94 3.36 -3.09 14.76
C SER A 94 3.68 -4.41 14.05
N MET A 95 4.20 -4.35 12.81
CA MET A 95 4.69 -5.52 12.09
C MET A 95 6.09 -5.90 12.59
N SER A 96 6.21 -7.06 13.23
CA SER A 96 7.47 -7.55 13.80
C SER A 96 8.58 -7.73 12.76
N ALA A 97 8.23 -8.11 11.53
CA ALA A 97 9.16 -8.32 10.43
C ALA A 97 9.47 -7.05 9.62
N LEU A 98 9.01 -5.85 10.05
CA LEU A 98 9.15 -4.64 9.24
C LEU A 98 10.62 -4.33 8.91
N VAL A 99 11.48 -4.33 9.92
CA VAL A 99 12.91 -3.96 9.77
C VAL A 99 13.62 -4.95 8.85
N SER A 100 13.43 -6.25 9.06
CA SER A 100 14.05 -7.27 8.20
C SER A 100 13.53 -7.23 6.77
N THR A 101 12.23 -6.94 6.59
CA THR A 101 11.64 -6.77 5.26
C THR A 101 12.23 -5.55 4.54
N LEU A 102 12.34 -4.41 5.23
CA LEU A 102 12.94 -3.18 4.67
C LEU A 102 14.42 -3.36 4.34
N GLN A 103 15.18 -4.09 5.16
CA GLN A 103 16.59 -4.40 4.88
C GLN A 103 16.75 -5.19 3.58
N VAL A 104 15.96 -6.26 3.40
CA VAL A 104 15.99 -7.07 2.16
C VAL A 104 15.56 -6.22 0.96
N MET A 105 14.53 -5.39 1.11
CA MET A 105 14.05 -4.55 0.02
C MET A 105 15.04 -3.44 -0.36
N ALA A 106 15.77 -2.89 0.61
CA ALA A 106 16.77 -1.84 0.37
C ALA A 106 17.94 -2.29 -0.52
N GLU A 107 18.14 -3.61 -0.67
CA GLU A 107 19.15 -4.16 -1.60
C GLU A 107 18.80 -3.91 -3.07
N THR A 108 17.51 -3.73 -3.38
CA THR A 108 17.00 -3.66 -4.77
C THR A 108 16.09 -2.47 -5.06
N HIS A 109 15.54 -1.83 -4.02
CA HIS A 109 14.54 -0.78 -4.13
C HIS A 109 14.81 0.40 -3.19
N ASP A 110 14.42 1.60 -3.61
CA ASP A 110 14.46 2.78 -2.76
C ASP A 110 13.35 2.71 -1.68
N VAL A 111 13.77 2.59 -0.43
CA VAL A 111 12.88 2.50 0.76
C VAL A 111 12.74 3.84 1.50
N SER A 112 13.44 4.90 1.07
CA SER A 112 13.36 6.25 1.66
C SER A 112 11.95 6.83 1.83
N PRO A 113 10.93 6.52 1.01
CA PRO A 113 9.58 7.08 1.16
C PRO A 113 8.83 6.58 2.40
N LEU A 114 9.33 5.52 3.05
CA LEU A 114 8.82 5.02 4.32
C LEU A 114 9.63 5.51 5.53
N LEU A 115 10.76 6.21 5.31
CA LEU A 115 11.70 6.69 6.33
C LEU A 115 11.54 8.20 6.57
#